data_AF-A0A2N5S8T1-F1
#
_entry.id   AF-A0A2N5S8T1-F1
#
_cell.length_a   1.000
_cell.length_b   1.000
_cell.length_c   1.000
_cell.angle_alpha   90.00
_cell.angle_beta   90.00
_cell.angle_gamma   90.00
#
_symmetry.space_group_name_H-M   'P 1'
#
loop_
_entity.id
_entity.type
_entity.pdbx_description
1 polymer ?
#
loop_
_entity_poly.entity_id
_entity_poly.type
_entity_poly.pdbx_seq_one_letter_code
_entity_poly.pdbx_strand_id
1 'polypeptide(L)'
;MSKIQAGYLLRALCLLQVPLAAGSMADVQTAFDTAIGLQPPNVDFRVRIPGTDSSPGNFVSALGSKPGFVSALGDGHLYLNGELFDFRSFNSPTLLEVGEFQVRDYVETISAFGSPVTRTYTLHVANNNFPDGNQPPEEAQILGWNNYTNDWIYNETNWRNIDRALHISRQHGVRLIIPIINQDYGSPTTNWVGNFNDLIRHRYNIQNYTVAQQAVDWFTDREMITSFKQIITYFLNRVNTYNGIRIGDDSTVLAFETGNEMNWGNANRTIFERPAPSNWTIEIAEHIKSLAPKTLVMDGSYSRNPSEAWEDEVLNSPHVELFSYHMYGSGDTLLYHQLQDRVKAHGKTFILGEHGFYDKAQVYESFYKTMTCAGSLVCSLRPHSENGGFVTHGEGNNIYSYHAPGFKNQTSTKFDTHEADVISLTYDARTPPKPVPSSPDAFLVTNGTHAGLSWRGSAWAQRYEIFGAVVQSSRFNLISQSIQDNVEAGKLFVPLDPTDPTKPIQITLPEPILNARIRAGLTPSGVHQDHHPRCSIDVTFPNMSLALKIHS
;
A
#
# COMPACT_ATOMS: atom_id res chain seq x y z
N MET A 1 22.60 3.47 -45.29
CA MET A 1 21.54 2.49 -44.98
C MET A 1 21.34 2.49 -43.46
N SER A 2 20.34 3.22 -42.98
CA SER A 2 19.99 3.29 -41.57
C SER A 2 19.06 2.12 -41.24
N LYS A 3 19.46 1.25 -40.30
CA LYS A 3 18.63 0.18 -39.77
C LYS A 3 17.67 0.79 -38.74
N ILE A 4 16.40 0.86 -39.10
CA ILE A 4 15.30 1.14 -38.17
C ILE A 4 15.05 -0.15 -37.38
N GLN A 5 15.32 -0.13 -36.08
CA GLN A 5 14.87 -1.18 -35.16
C GLN A 5 13.35 -1.08 -35.00
N ALA A 6 12.63 -2.10 -35.45
CA ALA A 6 11.21 -2.26 -35.17
C ALA A 6 11.05 -2.74 -33.71
N GLY A 7 10.66 -1.83 -32.82
CA GLY A 7 10.15 -2.18 -31.50
C GLY A 7 8.69 -2.60 -31.61
N TYR A 8 8.37 -3.85 -31.27
CA TYR A 8 6.99 -4.33 -31.17
C TYR A 8 6.34 -3.75 -29.90
N LEU A 9 5.42 -2.79 -30.06
CA LEU A 9 4.50 -2.36 -29.01
C LEU A 9 3.37 -3.40 -28.88
N LEU A 10 3.38 -4.21 -27.81
CA LEU A 10 2.21 -5.01 -27.44
C LEU A 10 1.08 -4.09 -26.97
N ARG A 11 -0.16 -4.39 -27.38
CA ARG A 11 -1.34 -3.54 -27.23
C ARG A 11 -2.39 -4.26 -26.38
N ALA A 12 -2.99 -3.56 -25.43
CA ALA A 12 -4.14 -4.01 -24.65
C ALA A 12 -5.33 -3.07 -24.94
N LEU A 13 -6.53 -3.63 -25.19
CA LEU A 13 -7.74 -2.88 -25.60
C LEU A 13 -8.92 -3.29 -24.72
N CYS A 14 -9.60 -2.32 -24.10
CA CYS A 14 -10.85 -2.55 -23.36
C CYS A 14 -12.04 -2.01 -24.18
N LEU A 15 -13.12 -2.78 -24.30
CA LEU A 15 -14.32 -2.43 -25.10
C LEU A 15 -15.54 -2.34 -24.19
N LEU A 16 -16.23 -1.19 -24.21
CA LEU A 16 -17.51 -1.02 -23.51
C LEU A 16 -18.67 -1.08 -24.54
N GLN A 17 -19.60 -2.03 -24.37
CA GLN A 17 -20.83 -2.13 -25.16
C GLN A 17 -22.05 -1.92 -24.25
N VAL A 18 -22.96 -1.02 -24.63
CA VAL A 18 -24.23 -0.77 -23.91
C VAL A 18 -25.39 -1.38 -24.70
N PRO A 19 -26.08 -2.43 -24.22
CA PRO A 19 -27.25 -2.97 -24.88
C PRO A 19 -28.53 -2.18 -24.54
N LEU A 20 -29.42 -2.02 -25.54
CA LEU A 20 -30.79 -1.53 -25.34
C LEU A 20 -31.66 -2.62 -24.66
N ALA A 21 -32.30 -2.30 -23.54
CA ALA A 21 -33.46 -3.04 -23.05
C ALA A 21 -34.73 -2.20 -23.23
N ALA A 22 -35.64 -2.66 -24.09
CA ALA A 22 -37.00 -2.15 -24.23
C ALA A 22 -37.97 -3.32 -24.06
N GLY A 23 -38.85 -3.30 -23.04
CA GLY A 23 -39.89 -4.33 -22.88
C GLY A 23 -40.65 -4.34 -21.55
N SER A 24 -41.77 -3.61 -21.53
CA SER A 24 -43.01 -3.68 -20.70
C SER A 24 -42.99 -4.05 -19.21
N MET A 25 -43.51 -3.14 -18.38
CA MET A 25 -44.16 -3.46 -17.11
C MET A 25 -45.50 -4.18 -17.35
N ALA A 26 -45.70 -5.31 -16.70
CA ALA A 26 -47.01 -5.84 -16.33
C ALA A 26 -46.90 -6.53 -14.97
N ASP A 27 -47.64 -5.99 -14.00
CA ASP A 27 -48.18 -6.56 -12.76
C ASP A 27 -47.42 -7.66 -12.03
N VAL A 28 -46.95 -7.37 -10.79
CA VAL A 28 -47.46 -8.08 -9.59
C VAL A 28 -47.50 -7.13 -8.40
N GLN A 29 -48.69 -7.09 -7.82
CA GLN A 29 -49.15 -6.32 -6.68
C GLN A 29 -48.79 -7.03 -5.35
N THR A 30 -48.25 -6.26 -4.40
CA THR A 30 -48.37 -6.36 -2.93
C THR A 30 -48.09 -7.68 -2.19
N ALA A 31 -47.16 -7.62 -1.23
CA ALA A 31 -47.51 -7.73 0.20
C ALA A 31 -46.45 -7.04 1.07
N PHE A 32 -46.94 -6.12 1.90
CA PHE A 32 -46.25 -5.34 2.93
C PHE A 32 -46.10 -6.14 4.23
N ASP A 33 -45.24 -5.63 5.13
CA ASP A 33 -45.12 -5.82 6.60
C ASP A 33 -43.75 -6.42 7.00
N THR A 34 -42.86 -5.79 7.78
CA THR A 34 -42.92 -4.57 8.60
C THR A 34 -41.51 -3.98 8.85
N ALA A 35 -41.42 -2.65 8.76
CA ALA A 35 -40.50 -1.67 9.36
C ALA A 35 -39.88 -2.00 10.75
N ILE A 36 -38.78 -1.42 11.26
CA ILE A 36 -37.85 -0.33 10.89
C ILE A 36 -36.61 -0.40 11.81
N GLY A 37 -35.44 0.02 11.31
CA GLY A 37 -34.24 0.37 12.10
C GLY A 37 -33.17 1.02 11.20
N LEU A 38 -33.38 2.30 10.87
CA LEU A 38 -32.79 3.07 9.77
C LEU A 38 -31.28 3.38 9.85
N GLN A 39 -30.57 3.14 8.74
CA GLN A 39 -29.44 3.94 8.23
C GLN A 39 -29.73 4.25 6.74
N PRO A 40 -29.44 5.45 6.21
CA PRO A 40 -29.78 5.79 4.83
C PRO A 40 -28.87 5.07 3.84
N PRO A 41 -29.38 4.46 2.76
CA PRO A 41 -28.53 3.87 1.74
C PRO A 41 -28.02 4.99 0.82
N ASN A 42 -26.70 5.21 0.80
CA ASN A 42 -26.05 5.83 -0.35
C ASN A 42 -26.07 4.81 -1.49
N VAL A 43 -27.14 4.81 -2.29
CA VAL A 43 -27.21 4.01 -3.51
C VAL A 43 -26.48 4.78 -4.60
N ASP A 44 -25.17 4.53 -4.71
CA ASP A 44 -24.38 4.88 -5.88
C ASP A 44 -24.80 3.92 -7.00
N PHE A 45 -25.52 4.41 -8.01
CA PHE A 45 -25.95 3.57 -9.15
C PHE A 45 -24.71 3.18 -9.98
N ARG A 46 -24.09 2.05 -9.63
CA ARG A 46 -23.01 1.43 -10.39
C ARG A 46 -23.56 0.22 -11.13
N VAL A 47 -23.84 0.39 -12.42
CA VAL A 47 -24.26 -0.74 -13.27
C VAL A 47 -23.01 -1.50 -13.70
N ARG A 48 -22.77 -2.69 -13.11
CA ARG A 48 -21.77 -3.65 -13.60
C ARG A 48 -22.35 -4.34 -14.84
N ILE A 49 -21.65 -4.24 -15.98
CA ILE A 49 -22.16 -4.74 -17.27
C ILE A 49 -21.99 -6.28 -17.32
N PRO A 50 -23.05 -7.05 -17.66
CA PRO A 50 -22.93 -8.51 -17.87
C PRO A 50 -21.98 -8.80 -19.04
N GLY A 51 -20.90 -9.54 -18.79
CA GLY A 51 -19.88 -9.88 -19.80
C GLY A 51 -18.44 -9.48 -19.42
N THR A 52 -18.24 -8.79 -18.30
CA THR A 52 -16.90 -8.55 -17.72
C THR A 52 -16.47 -9.73 -16.86
N ASP A 53 -16.33 -10.92 -17.43
CA ASP A 53 -15.24 -11.77 -16.95
C ASP A 53 -13.98 -11.14 -17.51
N SER A 54 -13.38 -10.22 -16.73
CA SER A 54 -12.00 -9.85 -16.96
C SER A 54 -11.19 -11.13 -16.73
N SER A 55 -11.00 -11.93 -17.79
CA SER A 55 -9.81 -12.76 -17.86
C SER A 55 -8.65 -11.86 -17.46
N PRO A 56 -7.81 -12.26 -16.48
CA PRO A 56 -6.75 -11.41 -15.96
C PRO A 56 -5.93 -10.94 -17.16
N GLY A 57 -6.09 -9.65 -17.51
CA GLY A 57 -5.36 -9.05 -18.60
C GLY A 57 -3.89 -9.28 -18.31
N ASN A 58 -3.17 -9.86 -19.27
CA ASN A 58 -1.83 -10.42 -19.15
C ASN A 58 -0.79 -9.42 -18.60
N PHE A 59 -0.86 -9.04 -17.32
CA PHE A 59 0.28 -8.50 -16.61
C PHE A 59 1.28 -9.65 -16.52
N VAL A 60 2.31 -9.59 -17.34
CA VAL A 60 3.41 -10.55 -17.30
C VAL A 60 4.49 -9.94 -16.44
N SER A 61 4.57 -10.36 -15.17
CA SER A 61 5.79 -10.10 -14.40
C SER A 61 6.97 -10.67 -15.20
N ALA A 62 7.95 -9.83 -15.49
CA ALA A 62 9.15 -10.24 -16.23
C ALA A 62 9.94 -11.35 -15.51
N LEU A 63 9.67 -11.56 -14.21
CA LEU A 63 10.39 -12.51 -13.35
C LEU A 63 9.57 -13.76 -13.02
N GLY A 64 8.24 -13.72 -13.16
CA GLY A 64 7.33 -14.80 -12.79
C GLY A 64 7.35 -15.16 -11.30
N SER A 65 6.46 -16.06 -10.86
CA SER A 65 6.52 -16.58 -9.49
C SER A 65 7.62 -17.63 -9.37
N LYS A 66 8.66 -17.31 -8.58
CA LYS A 66 9.66 -18.31 -8.16
C LYS A 66 9.20 -18.90 -6.81
N PRO A 67 9.01 -20.22 -6.67
CA PRO A 67 8.73 -20.84 -5.36
C PRO A 67 10.00 -20.81 -4.49
N GLY A 68 9.82 -20.91 -3.16
CA GLY A 68 10.92 -20.99 -2.21
C GLY A 68 11.01 -19.80 -1.26
N PHE A 69 11.57 -20.05 -0.08
CA PHE A 69 11.85 -19.04 0.94
C PHE A 69 13.10 -18.24 0.56
N VAL A 70 13.07 -16.95 0.86
CA VAL A 70 14.27 -16.11 0.82
C VAL A 70 15.15 -16.48 2.01
N SER A 71 16.46 -16.57 1.79
CA SER A 71 17.44 -16.88 2.84
C SER A 71 18.46 -15.76 2.98
N ALA A 72 18.95 -15.54 4.20
CA ALA A 72 20.11 -14.72 4.51
C ALA A 72 21.23 -15.65 5.01
N LEU A 73 22.36 -15.70 4.29
CA LEU A 73 23.47 -16.62 4.59
C LEU A 73 24.51 -16.02 5.55
N GLY A 74 24.33 -14.77 5.95
CA GLY A 74 25.21 -14.03 6.86
C GLY A 74 26.38 -13.31 6.18
N ASP A 75 26.40 -13.23 4.86
CA ASP A 75 27.35 -12.43 4.07
C ASP A 75 26.85 -10.99 3.79
N GLY A 76 25.69 -10.64 4.33
CA GLY A 76 25.04 -9.36 4.17
C GLY A 76 24.10 -9.25 2.97
N HIS A 77 23.81 -10.38 2.29
CA HIS A 77 22.95 -10.44 1.10
C HIS A 77 21.73 -11.35 1.31
N LEU A 78 20.77 -11.25 0.40
CA LEU A 78 19.59 -12.12 0.34
C LEU A 78 19.67 -13.05 -0.87
N TYR A 79 19.10 -14.25 -0.73
CA TYR A 79 19.11 -15.26 -1.78
C TYR A 79 17.73 -15.90 -1.94
N LEU A 80 17.35 -16.19 -3.17
CA LEU A 80 16.18 -17.00 -3.51
C LEU A 80 16.64 -18.14 -4.42
N ASN A 81 16.51 -19.38 -3.97
CA ASN A 81 17.00 -20.57 -4.68
C ASN A 81 18.50 -20.50 -5.03
N GLY A 82 19.31 -19.89 -4.16
CA GLY A 82 20.75 -19.72 -4.35
C GLY A 82 21.15 -18.55 -5.26
N GLU A 83 20.19 -17.84 -5.86
CA GLU A 83 20.44 -16.65 -6.66
C GLU A 83 20.32 -15.37 -5.82
N LEU A 84 21.17 -14.37 -6.07
CA LEU A 84 21.13 -13.07 -5.39
C LEU A 84 19.76 -12.40 -5.56
N PHE A 85 19.14 -12.05 -4.44
CA PHE A 85 17.77 -11.54 -4.35
C PHE A 85 17.67 -10.18 -3.64
N ASP A 86 18.75 -9.41 -3.66
CA ASP A 86 18.76 -8.05 -3.10
C ASP A 86 17.75 -7.13 -3.79
N PHE A 87 17.16 -6.15 -3.12
CA PHE A 87 16.06 -5.37 -3.70
C PHE A 87 16.19 -3.85 -3.47
N ARG A 88 15.57 -3.08 -4.37
CA ARG A 88 15.35 -1.64 -4.27
C ARG A 88 13.90 -1.43 -4.67
N SER A 89 13.08 -0.96 -3.75
CA SER A 89 11.62 -0.97 -3.90
C SER A 89 10.97 0.07 -3.00
N PHE A 90 9.67 -0.06 -2.74
CA PHE A 90 8.88 0.86 -1.93
C PHE A 90 8.16 0.12 -0.80
N ASN A 91 7.87 0.85 0.28
CA ASN A 91 6.84 0.46 1.25
C ASN A 91 5.46 0.58 0.60
N SER A 92 4.57 -0.38 0.89
CA SER A 92 3.15 -0.39 0.50
C SER A 92 2.27 -0.52 1.75
N PRO A 93 2.14 0.55 2.57
CA PRO A 93 1.51 0.50 3.88
C PRO A 93 0.11 -0.12 3.90
N THR A 94 -0.75 0.25 2.94
CA THR A 94 -2.17 -0.14 2.94
C THR A 94 -2.43 -1.47 2.23
N LEU A 95 -1.40 -2.22 1.84
CA LEU A 95 -1.54 -3.46 1.06
C LEU A 95 -2.45 -4.51 1.75
N LEU A 96 -2.46 -4.55 3.08
CA LEU A 96 -3.19 -5.56 3.84
C LEU A 96 -4.65 -5.18 4.18
N GLU A 97 -5.08 -3.95 3.87
CA GLU A 97 -6.40 -3.43 4.25
C GLU A 97 -7.30 -3.09 3.05
N VAL A 98 -6.72 -2.82 1.89
CA VAL A 98 -7.45 -2.36 0.70
C VAL A 98 -8.14 -3.47 -0.08
N GLY A 99 -9.07 -3.08 -0.95
CA GLY A 99 -9.84 -3.97 -1.83
C GLY A 99 -8.98 -4.74 -2.84
N GLU A 100 -9.56 -5.79 -3.43
CA GLU A 100 -8.87 -6.70 -4.35
C GLU A 100 -8.15 -5.99 -5.49
N PHE A 101 -8.83 -5.02 -6.12
CA PHE A 101 -8.25 -4.26 -7.23
C PHE A 101 -6.98 -3.52 -6.81
N GLN A 102 -7.01 -2.86 -5.65
CA GLN A 102 -5.90 -2.05 -5.17
C GLN A 102 -4.73 -2.92 -4.70
N VAL A 103 -5.02 -4.08 -4.10
CA VAL A 103 -4.01 -5.10 -3.79
C VAL A 103 -3.33 -5.56 -5.07
N ARG A 104 -4.10 -5.88 -6.11
CA ARG A 104 -3.57 -6.29 -7.41
C ARG A 104 -2.72 -5.19 -8.04
N ASP A 105 -3.19 -3.96 -8.05
CA ASP A 105 -2.45 -2.82 -8.61
C ASP A 105 -1.11 -2.58 -7.89
N TYR A 106 -1.10 -2.67 -6.55
CA TYR A 106 0.13 -2.66 -5.77
C TYR A 106 1.09 -3.76 -6.20
N VAL A 107 0.61 -5.00 -6.23
CA VAL A 107 1.42 -6.18 -6.49
C VAL A 107 1.95 -6.17 -7.93
N GLU A 108 1.14 -5.80 -8.91
CA GLU A 108 1.55 -5.60 -10.30
C GLU A 108 2.61 -4.49 -10.40
N THR A 109 2.41 -3.37 -9.69
CA THR A 109 3.41 -2.28 -9.62
C THR A 109 4.74 -2.77 -9.06
N ILE A 110 4.73 -3.46 -7.91
CA ILE A 110 5.93 -3.94 -7.22
C ILE A 110 6.64 -5.05 -8.03
N SER A 111 5.88 -5.90 -8.72
CA SER A 111 6.43 -7.01 -9.49
C SER A 111 7.30 -6.59 -10.68
N ALA A 112 7.29 -5.29 -11.01
CA ALA A 112 8.11 -4.69 -12.04
C ALA A 112 9.51 -4.29 -11.58
N PHE A 113 9.79 -4.20 -10.27
CA PHE A 113 11.12 -3.89 -9.75
C PHE A 113 12.03 -5.13 -9.81
N GLY A 114 13.36 -4.93 -9.89
CA GLY A 114 14.32 -5.99 -10.20
C GLY A 114 14.33 -7.18 -9.23
N SER A 115 13.99 -6.98 -7.97
CA SER A 115 13.54 -8.05 -7.08
C SER A 115 12.27 -7.59 -6.36
N PRO A 116 11.15 -8.30 -6.55
CA PRO A 116 9.84 -7.79 -6.18
C PRO A 116 9.57 -8.01 -4.69
N VAL A 117 9.97 -7.03 -3.89
CA VAL A 117 9.78 -7.02 -2.43
C VAL A 117 9.05 -5.74 -2.05
N THR A 118 8.10 -5.82 -1.12
CA THR A 118 7.50 -4.65 -0.48
C THR A 118 7.35 -4.91 1.01
N ARG A 119 7.35 -3.84 1.80
CA ARG A 119 7.00 -3.88 3.22
C ARG A 119 5.60 -3.30 3.42
N THR A 120 4.78 -3.98 4.21
CA THR A 120 3.42 -3.54 4.55
C THR A 120 3.45 -2.63 5.77
N TYR A 121 2.30 -2.11 6.20
CA TYR A 121 2.16 -1.62 7.56
C TYR A 121 1.77 -2.73 8.53
N THR A 122 1.47 -2.37 9.78
CA THR A 122 1.26 -3.30 10.90
C THR A 122 -0.17 -3.86 10.95
N LEU A 123 -0.40 -4.85 11.81
CA LEU A 123 -1.77 -5.20 12.18
C LEU A 123 -2.44 -4.01 12.88
N HIS A 124 -3.68 -3.74 12.53
CA HIS A 124 -4.46 -2.67 13.12
C HIS A 124 -5.17 -3.14 14.39
N VAL A 125 -5.20 -2.26 15.39
CA VAL A 125 -5.85 -2.47 16.69
C VAL A 125 -6.98 -1.46 16.83
N ALA A 126 -8.22 -1.94 16.97
CA ALA A 126 -9.37 -1.09 17.21
C ALA A 126 -9.14 -0.30 18.50
N ASN A 127 -9.38 1.00 18.50
CA ASN A 127 -9.22 1.82 19.70
C ASN A 127 -10.32 2.87 19.86
N ASN A 128 -11.28 2.96 18.92
CA ASN A 128 -12.43 3.87 18.99
C ASN A 128 -13.41 3.56 20.15
N ASN A 129 -13.28 2.40 20.79
CA ASN A 129 -13.98 2.07 22.02
C ASN A 129 -13.42 2.83 23.23
N PHE A 130 -12.24 3.42 23.10
CA PHE A 130 -11.69 4.32 24.08
C PHE A 130 -11.99 5.79 23.74
N PRO A 131 -12.07 6.70 24.73
CA PRO A 131 -12.55 8.08 24.52
C PRO A 131 -11.73 8.91 23.52
N ASP A 132 -10.49 8.54 23.26
CA ASP A 132 -9.50 9.28 22.47
C ASP A 132 -8.99 8.51 21.25
N GLY A 133 -9.54 7.32 20.98
CA GLY A 133 -9.14 6.50 19.84
C GLY A 133 -9.93 6.81 18.57
N ASN A 134 -9.32 6.50 17.43
CA ASN A 134 -9.84 6.81 16.09
C ASN A 134 -10.03 5.57 15.22
N GLN A 135 -9.32 4.47 15.51
CA GLN A 135 -9.33 3.24 14.71
C GLN A 135 -10.61 2.44 14.97
N PRO A 136 -11.50 2.30 13.97
CA PRO A 136 -12.75 1.58 14.17
C PRO A 136 -12.58 0.06 14.03
N PRO A 137 -13.48 -0.74 14.64
CA PRO A 137 -13.37 -2.20 14.62
C PRO A 137 -13.52 -2.80 13.21
N GLU A 138 -14.30 -2.16 12.33
CA GLU A 138 -14.47 -2.56 10.94
C GLU A 138 -13.18 -2.45 10.11
N GLU A 139 -12.19 -1.67 10.54
CA GLU A 139 -10.90 -1.47 9.86
C GLU A 139 -9.71 -2.09 10.63
N ALA A 140 -9.98 -2.81 11.72
CA ALA A 140 -8.96 -3.43 12.56
C ALA A 140 -8.95 -4.97 12.51
N GLN A 141 -7.78 -5.60 12.63
CA GLN A 141 -7.66 -7.06 12.77
C GLN A 141 -7.87 -7.52 14.22
N ILE A 142 -7.53 -6.68 15.19
CA ILE A 142 -7.65 -6.95 16.63
C ILE A 142 -8.68 -5.99 17.22
N LEU A 143 -9.73 -6.53 17.81
CA LEU A 143 -10.89 -5.78 18.31
C LEU A 143 -10.81 -5.48 19.81
N GLY A 144 -10.07 -6.28 20.55
CA GLY A 144 -9.90 -6.14 21.99
C GLY A 144 -9.60 -7.47 22.68
N TRP A 145 -9.75 -7.49 24.00
CA TRP A 145 -9.41 -8.65 24.84
C TRP A 145 -10.64 -9.35 25.42
N ASN A 146 -10.65 -10.69 25.42
CA ASN A 146 -11.68 -11.49 26.04
C ASN A 146 -11.16 -12.17 27.32
N ASN A 147 -11.61 -11.68 28.47
CA ASN A 147 -11.22 -12.21 29.78
C ASN A 147 -11.70 -13.66 30.04
N TYR A 148 -12.75 -14.12 29.37
CA TYR A 148 -13.28 -15.47 29.58
C TYR A 148 -12.44 -16.53 28.86
N THR A 149 -12.00 -16.24 27.64
CA THR A 149 -11.12 -17.12 26.86
C THR A 149 -9.64 -16.87 27.14
N ASN A 150 -9.31 -15.76 27.81
CA ASN A 150 -7.96 -15.26 28.02
C ASN A 150 -7.19 -15.13 26.71
N ASP A 151 -7.83 -14.53 25.70
CA ASP A 151 -7.32 -14.37 24.34
C ASP A 151 -7.89 -13.11 23.67
N TRP A 152 -7.31 -12.72 22.54
CA TRP A 152 -7.76 -11.59 21.74
C TRP A 152 -9.03 -11.90 20.93
N ILE A 153 -9.80 -10.85 20.66
CA ILE A 153 -10.94 -10.87 19.76
C ILE A 153 -10.45 -10.45 18.38
N TYR A 154 -10.56 -11.34 17.40
CA TYR A 154 -10.10 -11.12 16.03
C TYR A 154 -11.24 -10.82 15.05
N ASN A 155 -11.01 -9.90 14.11
CA ASN A 155 -11.95 -9.59 13.05
C ASN A 155 -11.68 -10.47 11.81
N GLU A 156 -12.44 -11.55 11.65
CA GLU A 156 -12.26 -12.50 10.53
C GLU A 156 -12.34 -11.84 9.15
N THR A 157 -13.16 -10.80 8.98
CA THR A 157 -13.25 -10.07 7.69
C THR A 157 -11.92 -9.41 7.35
N ASN A 158 -11.26 -8.77 8.31
CA ASN A 158 -9.99 -8.09 8.08
C ASN A 158 -8.80 -9.05 8.02
N TRP A 159 -8.87 -10.20 8.71
CA TRP A 159 -7.89 -11.27 8.52
C TRP A 159 -7.97 -11.90 7.11
N ARG A 160 -9.16 -11.95 6.49
CA ARG A 160 -9.30 -12.36 5.08
C ARG A 160 -8.69 -11.36 4.09
N ASN A 161 -8.54 -10.09 4.46
CA ASN A 161 -7.81 -9.13 3.60
C ASN A 161 -6.31 -9.47 3.55
N ILE A 162 -5.72 -9.88 4.66
CA ILE A 162 -4.33 -10.40 4.70
C ILE A 162 -4.21 -11.67 3.85
N ASP A 163 -5.17 -12.59 3.97
CA ASP A 163 -5.19 -13.81 3.17
C ASP A 163 -5.20 -13.49 1.66
N ARG A 164 -6.05 -12.54 1.24
CA ARG A 164 -6.15 -12.09 -0.15
C ARG A 164 -4.84 -11.46 -0.62
N ALA A 165 -4.24 -10.58 0.18
CA ALA A 165 -2.98 -9.91 -0.16
C ALA A 165 -1.83 -10.90 -0.35
N LEU A 166 -1.71 -11.90 0.52
CA LEU A 166 -0.72 -12.98 0.36
C LEU A 166 -1.00 -13.84 -0.87
N HIS A 167 -2.27 -14.19 -1.13
CA HIS A 167 -2.64 -14.97 -2.31
C HIS A 167 -2.26 -14.26 -3.62
N ILE A 168 -2.61 -12.98 -3.76
CA ILE A 168 -2.32 -12.18 -4.96
C ILE A 168 -0.81 -11.95 -5.07
N SER A 169 -0.13 -11.61 -3.97
CA SER A 169 1.33 -11.46 -3.96
C SER A 169 2.04 -12.72 -4.44
N ARG A 170 1.57 -13.89 -4.01
CA ARG A 170 2.07 -15.21 -4.46
C ARG A 170 1.92 -15.40 -5.97
N GLN A 171 0.76 -15.05 -6.53
CA GLN A 171 0.48 -15.20 -7.97
C GLN A 171 1.44 -14.38 -8.83
N HIS A 172 1.87 -13.21 -8.34
CA HIS A 172 2.78 -12.30 -9.06
C HIS A 172 4.25 -12.40 -8.62
N GLY A 173 4.57 -13.31 -7.70
CA GLY A 173 5.94 -13.51 -7.22
C GLY A 173 6.47 -12.42 -6.29
N VAL A 174 5.61 -11.52 -5.79
CA VAL A 174 6.00 -10.45 -4.84
C VAL A 174 6.20 -11.04 -3.45
N ARG A 175 7.25 -10.59 -2.76
CA ARG A 175 7.58 -10.97 -1.39
C ARG A 175 7.25 -9.87 -0.40
N LEU A 176 6.72 -10.24 0.76
CA LEU A 176 6.27 -9.29 1.78
C LEU A 176 7.16 -9.29 3.01
N ILE A 177 7.50 -8.10 3.50
CA ILE A 177 7.99 -7.88 4.87
C ILE A 177 6.82 -7.34 5.68
N ILE A 178 6.48 -7.97 6.81
CA ILE A 178 5.28 -7.65 7.58
C ILE A 178 5.68 -7.30 9.03
N PRO A 179 5.68 -6.01 9.41
CA PRO A 179 5.77 -5.62 10.81
C PRO A 179 4.49 -6.01 11.55
N ILE A 180 4.61 -6.62 12.73
CA ILE A 180 3.43 -7.20 13.40
C ILE A 180 2.61 -6.13 14.14
N ILE A 181 3.27 -5.21 14.85
CA ILE A 181 2.62 -4.20 15.70
C ILE A 181 3.29 -2.84 15.55
N ASN A 182 2.52 -1.76 15.69
CA ASN A 182 3.04 -0.40 15.62
C ASN A 182 3.58 0.08 16.97
N GLN A 183 4.53 1.00 16.91
CA GLN A 183 5.07 1.73 18.05
C GLN A 183 4.11 2.81 18.62
N ASP A 184 4.47 3.41 19.77
CA ASP A 184 3.73 4.50 20.45
C ASP A 184 4.55 5.83 20.55
N TYR A 185 4.73 6.53 19.44
CA TYR A 185 5.41 7.83 19.31
C TYR A 185 4.44 9.00 19.43
N GLY A 186 3.16 8.69 19.29
CA GLY A 186 2.11 9.65 19.08
C GLY A 186 1.40 10.06 20.35
N SER A 187 0.38 10.87 20.14
CA SER A 187 -0.73 10.95 21.07
C SER A 187 -1.91 10.17 20.46
N PRO A 188 -2.99 9.96 21.21
CA PRO A 188 -4.20 9.34 20.66
C PRO A 188 -4.68 9.98 19.35
N THR A 189 -4.44 11.29 19.16
CA THR A 189 -4.87 12.05 17.97
C THR A 189 -4.08 11.76 16.70
N THR A 190 -2.94 11.08 16.80
CA THR A 190 -2.11 10.65 15.66
C THR A 190 -2.10 9.13 15.49
N ASN A 191 -2.91 8.42 16.28
CA ASN A 191 -2.96 6.96 16.32
C ASN A 191 -4.13 6.42 15.47
N TRP A 192 -3.89 6.36 14.16
CA TRP A 192 -4.89 6.02 13.14
C TRP A 192 -4.91 4.55 12.72
N VAL A 193 -4.11 3.70 13.36
CA VAL A 193 -4.07 2.24 13.08
C VAL A 193 -4.06 1.41 14.35
N GLY A 194 -3.94 2.04 15.52
CA GLY A 194 -3.66 1.36 16.77
C GLY A 194 -2.19 1.00 16.95
N ASN A 195 -1.78 0.74 18.19
CA ASN A 195 -0.41 0.36 18.51
C ASN A 195 -0.33 -0.55 19.75
N PHE A 196 0.89 -0.84 20.20
CA PHE A 196 1.09 -1.69 21.38
C PHE A 196 0.45 -1.12 22.66
N ASN A 197 0.31 0.21 22.79
CA ASN A 197 -0.33 0.82 23.96
C ASN A 197 -1.84 0.55 23.96
N ASP A 198 -2.48 0.47 22.80
CA ASP A 198 -3.89 0.05 22.72
C ASP A 198 -4.08 -1.43 23.08
N LEU A 199 -3.12 -2.29 22.77
CA LEU A 199 -3.12 -3.67 23.26
C LEU A 199 -3.05 -3.71 24.80
N ILE A 200 -2.20 -2.88 25.42
CA ILE A 200 -2.16 -2.72 26.88
C ILE A 200 -3.53 -2.29 27.41
N ARG A 201 -4.13 -1.27 26.81
CA ARG A 201 -5.45 -0.74 27.23
C ARG A 201 -6.53 -1.79 27.17
N HIS A 202 -6.57 -2.60 26.12
CA HIS A 202 -7.50 -3.73 26.00
C HIS A 202 -7.22 -4.82 27.03
N ARG A 203 -5.97 -5.27 27.14
CA ARG A 203 -5.56 -6.39 28.03
C ARG A 203 -5.83 -6.10 29.50
N TYR A 204 -5.61 -4.85 29.92
CA TYR A 204 -5.73 -4.41 31.31
C TYR A 204 -6.99 -3.58 31.59
N ASN A 205 -7.84 -3.36 30.59
CA ASN A 205 -9.02 -2.51 30.67
C ASN A 205 -8.71 -1.08 31.19
N ILE A 206 -7.66 -0.47 30.65
CA ILE A 206 -7.22 0.88 31.01
C ILE A 206 -7.77 1.89 29.99
N GLN A 207 -8.67 2.76 30.44
CA GLN A 207 -9.37 3.69 29.55
C GLN A 207 -8.52 4.89 29.11
N ASN A 208 -7.55 5.33 29.91
CA ASN A 208 -6.74 6.51 29.59
C ASN A 208 -5.40 6.09 28.96
N TYR A 209 -5.06 6.68 27.80
CA TYR A 209 -3.87 6.34 27.04
C TYR A 209 -2.56 6.53 27.82
N THR A 210 -2.39 7.69 28.45
CA THR A 210 -1.20 8.02 29.25
C THR A 210 -1.08 7.13 30.47
N VAL A 211 -2.20 6.81 31.13
CA VAL A 211 -2.20 5.88 32.28
C VAL A 211 -1.76 4.49 31.84
N ALA A 212 -2.25 3.98 30.71
CA ALA A 212 -1.82 2.67 30.20
C ALA A 212 -0.33 2.64 29.91
N GLN A 213 0.15 3.66 29.19
CA GLN A 213 1.56 3.83 28.89
C GLN A 213 2.40 3.90 30.18
N GLN A 214 1.86 4.48 31.27
CA GLN A 214 2.52 4.64 32.57
C GLN A 214 2.53 3.39 33.43
N ALA A 215 1.44 2.63 33.40
CA ALA A 215 1.23 1.50 34.28
C ALA A 215 1.95 0.24 33.80
N VAL A 216 2.15 0.09 32.49
CA VAL A 216 2.63 -1.16 31.88
C VAL A 216 3.75 -0.86 30.90
N ASP A 217 4.88 -1.52 31.07
CA ASP A 217 5.99 -1.49 30.12
C ASP A 217 5.85 -2.66 29.14
N TRP A 218 5.53 -2.35 27.88
CA TRP A 218 5.34 -3.31 26.81
C TRP A 218 6.48 -4.34 26.68
N PHE A 219 7.73 -3.90 26.90
CA PHE A 219 8.89 -4.74 26.64
C PHE A 219 9.25 -5.67 27.81
N THR A 220 8.76 -5.40 29.01
CA THR A 220 9.14 -6.14 30.23
C THR A 220 7.97 -6.82 30.93
N ASP A 221 6.74 -6.34 30.70
CA ASP A 221 5.53 -6.93 31.25
C ASP A 221 5.25 -8.33 30.69
N ARG A 222 5.29 -9.35 31.57
CA ARG A 222 5.21 -10.76 31.16
C ARG A 222 3.84 -11.16 30.61
N GLU A 223 2.77 -10.54 31.10
CA GLU A 223 1.42 -10.79 30.61
C GLU A 223 1.25 -10.20 29.21
N MET A 224 1.79 -9.01 28.94
CA MET A 224 1.78 -8.43 27.59
C MET A 224 2.64 -9.23 26.61
N ILE A 225 3.84 -9.67 26.99
CA ILE A 225 4.67 -10.53 26.13
C ILE A 225 3.94 -11.83 25.79
N THR A 226 3.31 -12.46 26.79
CA THR A 226 2.51 -13.68 26.59
C THR A 226 1.31 -13.41 25.68
N SER A 227 0.61 -12.30 25.90
CA SER A 227 -0.56 -11.91 25.10
C SER A 227 -0.17 -11.56 23.67
N PHE A 228 0.97 -10.90 23.45
CA PHE A 228 1.47 -10.61 22.10
C PHE A 228 1.84 -11.89 21.35
N LYS A 229 2.45 -12.87 22.03
CA LYS A 229 2.68 -14.20 21.46
C LYS A 229 1.39 -14.91 21.03
N GLN A 230 0.23 -14.62 21.65
CA GLN A 230 -1.06 -15.16 21.16
C GLN A 230 -1.43 -14.60 19.79
N ILE A 231 -1.23 -13.29 19.56
CA ILE A 231 -1.43 -12.67 18.23
C ILE A 231 -0.52 -13.33 17.19
N ILE A 232 0.76 -13.51 17.51
CA ILE A 232 1.72 -14.16 16.61
C ILE A 232 1.30 -15.62 16.33
N THR A 233 0.86 -16.35 17.37
CA THR A 233 0.38 -17.73 17.24
C THR A 233 -0.85 -17.81 16.34
N TYR A 234 -1.82 -16.91 16.52
CA TYR A 234 -3.00 -16.84 15.69
C TYR A 234 -2.63 -16.53 14.23
N PHE A 235 -1.79 -15.52 14.01
CA PHE A 235 -1.35 -15.13 12.67
C PHE A 235 -0.64 -16.28 11.95
N LEU A 236 0.39 -16.86 12.56
CA LEU A 236 1.25 -17.85 11.88
C LEU A 236 0.62 -19.24 11.77
N ASN A 237 -0.38 -19.56 12.59
CA ASN A 237 -1.16 -20.80 12.45
C ASN A 237 -2.38 -20.66 11.55
N ARG A 238 -2.79 -19.44 11.20
CA ARG A 238 -3.90 -19.22 10.28
C ARG A 238 -3.63 -19.91 8.95
N VAL A 239 -4.62 -20.67 8.47
CA VAL A 239 -4.65 -21.21 7.12
C VAL A 239 -5.33 -20.18 6.23
N ASN A 240 -4.60 -19.67 5.25
CA ASN A 240 -5.08 -18.67 4.33
C ASN A 240 -6.31 -19.17 3.58
N THR A 241 -7.40 -18.42 3.66
CA THR A 241 -8.72 -18.83 3.13
C THR A 241 -8.81 -18.86 1.60
N TYR A 242 -7.87 -18.25 0.88
CA TYR A 242 -7.84 -18.23 -0.59
C TYR A 242 -6.95 -19.32 -1.19
N ASN A 243 -5.83 -19.65 -0.55
CA ASN A 243 -4.84 -20.59 -1.10
C ASN A 243 -4.63 -21.86 -0.27
N GLY A 244 -5.19 -21.95 0.95
CA GLY A 244 -5.09 -23.11 1.82
C GLY A 244 -3.71 -23.32 2.46
N ILE A 245 -2.79 -22.36 2.36
CA ILE A 245 -1.44 -22.44 2.93
C ILE A 245 -1.47 -21.85 4.34
N ARG A 246 -0.86 -22.55 5.31
CA ARG A 246 -0.63 -21.96 6.64
C ARG A 246 0.34 -20.78 6.50
N ILE A 247 0.01 -19.62 7.05
CA ILE A 247 0.82 -18.40 6.85
C ILE A 247 2.28 -18.59 7.28
N GLY A 248 2.55 -19.32 8.38
CA GLY A 248 3.92 -19.65 8.80
C GLY A 248 4.71 -20.55 7.84
N ASP A 249 4.05 -21.19 6.86
CA ASP A 249 4.67 -21.98 5.78
C ASP A 249 4.61 -21.26 4.42
N ASP A 250 4.06 -20.05 4.34
CA ASP A 250 3.90 -19.34 3.07
C ASP A 250 5.19 -18.60 2.69
N SER A 251 5.90 -19.14 1.70
CA SER A 251 7.12 -18.55 1.16
C SER A 251 6.93 -17.19 0.46
N THR A 252 5.70 -16.68 0.40
CA THR A 252 5.37 -15.31 -0.03
C THR A 252 5.84 -14.28 1.00
N VAL A 253 5.92 -14.66 2.28
CA VAL A 253 6.48 -13.80 3.34
C VAL A 253 8.01 -13.93 3.31
N LEU A 254 8.70 -12.82 3.07
CA LEU A 254 10.16 -12.71 3.19
C LEU A 254 10.55 -12.75 4.67
N ALA A 255 9.97 -11.84 5.44
CA ALA A 255 10.24 -11.72 6.87
C ALA A 255 9.00 -11.25 7.65
N PHE A 256 8.89 -11.73 8.87
CA PHE A 256 8.11 -11.04 9.90
C PHE A 256 9.03 -10.11 10.67
N GLU A 257 8.60 -8.86 10.82
CA GLU A 257 9.32 -7.84 11.59
C GLU A 257 8.64 -7.68 12.94
N THR A 258 9.42 -7.67 14.03
CA THR A 258 8.87 -7.74 15.40
C THR A 258 7.92 -6.58 15.74
N GLY A 259 8.09 -5.43 15.08
CA GLY A 259 7.16 -4.32 15.07
C GLY A 259 7.71 -3.17 14.22
N ASN A 260 6.87 -2.18 13.90
CA ASN A 260 7.31 -0.99 13.19
C ASN A 260 7.96 0.00 14.16
N GLU A 261 9.23 0.38 13.92
CA GLU A 261 9.94 1.43 14.65
C GLU A 261 9.94 1.27 16.19
N MET A 262 10.13 0.05 16.66
CA MET A 262 10.11 -0.27 18.09
C MET A 262 11.28 0.39 18.82
N ASN A 263 10.98 1.03 19.92
CA ASN A 263 11.96 1.82 20.66
C ASN A 263 11.56 1.83 22.12
N TRP A 264 12.54 2.00 22.99
CA TRP A 264 12.33 1.94 24.42
C TRP A 264 12.76 3.24 25.10
N GLY A 265 12.01 3.63 26.12
CA GLY A 265 12.26 4.85 26.89
C GLY A 265 13.19 4.60 28.09
N ASN A 266 13.75 5.67 28.64
CA ASN A 266 14.31 5.66 29.99
C ASN A 266 13.19 5.82 31.05
N ALA A 267 13.52 5.62 32.33
CA ALA A 267 12.55 5.69 33.44
C ALA A 267 11.79 7.02 33.55
N ASN A 268 12.34 8.11 33.00
CA ASN A 268 11.71 9.45 32.96
C ASN A 268 10.99 9.76 31.65
N ARG A 269 10.89 8.77 30.73
CA ARG A 269 10.24 8.86 29.42
C ARG A 269 10.78 9.98 28.54
N THR A 270 12.04 10.38 28.73
CA THR A 270 12.74 11.17 27.71
C THR A 270 13.13 10.24 26.56
N ILE A 271 12.09 10.02 25.74
CA ILE A 271 11.94 9.66 24.32
C ILE A 271 13.06 8.90 23.59
N PHE A 272 12.69 7.69 23.16
CA PHE A 272 13.05 7.00 21.90
C PHE A 272 14.55 6.73 21.60
N GLU A 273 15.47 7.02 22.51
CA GLU A 273 16.93 6.87 22.31
C GLU A 273 17.48 5.45 22.49
N ARG A 274 16.63 4.47 22.80
CA ARG A 274 17.02 3.07 22.94
C ARG A 274 16.25 2.17 21.96
N PRO A 275 16.88 1.10 21.47
CA PRO A 275 16.20 0.10 20.67
C PRO A 275 15.24 -0.71 21.55
N ALA A 276 14.45 -1.60 20.93
CA ALA A 276 13.76 -2.62 21.70
C ALA A 276 14.79 -3.48 22.46
N PRO A 277 14.50 -3.90 23.71
CA PRO A 277 15.43 -4.72 24.48
C PRO A 277 15.75 -6.02 23.76
N SER A 278 17.02 -6.41 23.75
CA SER A 278 17.47 -7.64 23.10
C SER A 278 16.73 -8.88 23.62
N ASN A 279 16.51 -8.99 24.93
CA ASN A 279 15.79 -10.12 25.52
C ASN A 279 14.34 -10.23 25.00
N TRP A 280 13.64 -9.10 24.86
CA TRP A 280 12.30 -9.07 24.28
C TRP A 280 12.33 -9.47 22.81
N THR A 281 13.21 -8.86 22.01
CA THR A 281 13.28 -9.15 20.57
C THR A 281 13.64 -10.61 20.32
N ILE A 282 14.62 -11.16 21.06
CA ILE A 282 15.03 -12.57 20.95
C ILE A 282 13.87 -13.50 21.32
N GLU A 283 13.15 -13.21 22.42
CA GLU A 283 12.04 -14.03 22.88
C GLU A 283 10.87 -14.05 21.87
N ILE A 284 10.58 -12.91 21.22
CA ILE A 284 9.57 -12.81 20.17
C ILE A 284 10.05 -13.51 18.89
N ALA A 285 11.31 -13.33 18.50
CA ALA A 285 11.90 -13.98 17.34
C ALA A 285 11.91 -15.51 17.47
N GLU A 286 12.28 -16.03 18.65
CA GLU A 286 12.22 -17.46 18.95
C GLU A 286 10.80 -18.02 18.80
N HIS A 287 9.80 -17.29 19.30
CA HIS A 287 8.39 -17.67 19.15
C HIS A 287 7.96 -17.70 17.68
N ILE A 288 8.33 -16.69 16.89
CA ILE A 288 8.08 -16.67 15.43
C ILE A 288 8.77 -17.87 14.78
N LYS A 289 10.04 -18.15 15.08
CA LYS A 289 10.79 -19.28 14.49
C LYS A 289 10.20 -20.63 14.86
N SER A 290 9.61 -20.79 16.04
CA SER A 290 8.91 -22.02 16.42
C SER A 290 7.68 -22.30 15.55
N LEU A 291 7.05 -21.24 15.02
CA LEU A 291 5.84 -21.28 14.20
C LEU A 291 6.11 -21.14 12.70
N ALA A 292 7.26 -20.58 12.30
CA ALA A 292 7.63 -20.31 10.91
C ALA A 292 9.15 -20.50 10.72
N PRO A 293 9.67 -21.74 10.87
CA PRO A 293 11.12 -21.99 10.98
C PRO A 293 11.93 -21.66 9.73
N LYS A 294 11.26 -21.50 8.57
CA LYS A 294 11.91 -21.16 7.29
C LYS A 294 11.81 -19.69 6.92
N THR A 295 10.94 -18.91 7.58
CA THR A 295 10.75 -17.49 7.31
C THR A 295 11.79 -16.68 8.08
N LEU A 296 12.34 -15.63 7.47
CA LEU A 296 13.30 -14.76 8.15
C LEU A 296 12.59 -13.93 9.23
N VAL A 297 13.33 -13.53 10.27
CA VAL A 297 12.87 -12.56 11.26
C VAL A 297 13.69 -11.29 11.13
N MET A 298 12.99 -10.16 11.09
CA MET A 298 13.57 -8.83 11.07
C MET A 298 13.39 -8.14 12.42
N ASP A 299 14.48 -7.60 12.95
CA ASP A 299 14.45 -6.71 14.11
C ASP A 299 13.76 -5.40 13.75
N GLY A 300 12.68 -5.09 14.46
CA GLY A 300 11.87 -3.88 14.26
C GLY A 300 12.37 -2.63 14.97
N SER A 301 13.57 -2.64 15.56
CA SER A 301 14.06 -1.54 16.40
C SER A 301 14.36 -0.27 15.60
N TYR A 302 14.04 0.87 16.20
CA TYR A 302 14.39 2.19 15.70
C TYR A 302 14.73 3.14 16.85
N SER A 303 15.97 3.03 17.32
CA SER A 303 16.55 3.98 18.27
C SER A 303 16.81 5.32 17.59
N ARG A 304 16.38 6.44 18.19
CA ARG A 304 16.72 7.80 17.74
C ARG A 304 18.17 8.18 18.02
N ASN A 305 18.93 7.31 18.69
CA ASN A 305 20.38 7.38 18.77
C ASN A 305 20.98 6.29 17.86
N PRO A 306 21.42 6.62 16.63
CA PRO A 306 21.93 5.63 15.67
C PRO A 306 23.18 4.87 16.16
N SER A 307 23.95 5.45 17.09
CA SER A 307 25.09 4.75 17.70
C SER A 307 24.66 3.56 18.56
N GLU A 308 23.41 3.58 19.04
CA GLU A 308 22.74 2.57 19.84
C GLU A 308 21.55 1.99 19.07
N ALA A 309 21.70 1.78 17.76
CA ALA A 309 20.61 1.27 16.90
C ALA A 309 20.10 -0.12 17.31
N TRP A 310 20.98 -0.96 17.86
CA TRP A 310 20.67 -2.29 18.40
C TRP A 310 21.61 -2.62 19.57
N GLU A 311 21.19 -3.53 20.44
CA GLU A 311 22.04 -4.15 21.46
C GLU A 311 22.83 -5.33 20.85
N ASP A 312 24.06 -5.58 21.30
CA ASP A 312 24.93 -6.60 20.71
C ASP A 312 24.38 -8.02 20.91
N GLU A 313 23.63 -8.25 21.99
CA GLU A 313 22.98 -9.52 22.30
C GLU A 313 22.00 -9.95 21.19
N VAL A 314 21.19 -9.01 20.66
CA VAL A 314 20.26 -9.33 19.56
C VAL A 314 21.00 -9.50 18.23
N LEU A 315 22.05 -8.71 17.98
CA LEU A 315 22.91 -8.85 16.79
C LEU A 315 23.58 -10.24 16.73
N ASN A 316 23.84 -10.87 17.88
CA ASN A 316 24.40 -12.22 17.97
C ASN A 316 23.35 -13.34 18.02
N SER A 317 22.05 -13.02 18.05
CA SER A 317 20.98 -14.01 18.18
C SER A 317 20.87 -14.92 16.94
N PRO A 318 20.71 -16.25 17.08
CA PRO A 318 20.47 -17.13 15.95
C PRO A 318 19.02 -17.04 15.42
N HIS A 319 18.13 -16.33 16.11
CA HIS A 319 16.71 -16.25 15.76
C HIS A 319 16.35 -15.01 14.93
N VAL A 320 17.29 -14.06 14.78
CA VAL A 320 17.12 -12.81 14.05
C VAL A 320 18.17 -12.74 12.94
N GLU A 321 17.73 -12.68 11.69
CA GLU A 321 18.64 -12.62 10.54
C GLU A 321 18.79 -11.22 9.96
N LEU A 322 17.71 -10.44 10.01
CA LEU A 322 17.64 -9.14 9.35
C LEU A 322 17.56 -8.02 10.37
N PHE A 323 18.28 -6.93 10.12
CA PHE A 323 18.24 -5.72 10.92
C PHE A 323 17.90 -4.54 10.02
N SER A 324 16.88 -3.77 10.40
CA SER A 324 16.44 -2.61 9.63
C SER A 324 16.58 -1.31 10.40
N TYR A 325 16.90 -0.25 9.67
CA TYR A 325 16.89 1.12 10.20
C TYR A 325 16.25 2.07 9.19
N HIS A 326 15.65 3.16 9.68
CA HIS A 326 14.94 4.13 8.85
C HIS A 326 15.72 5.43 8.69
N MET A 327 15.70 6.02 7.49
CA MET A 327 16.45 7.23 7.14
C MET A 327 15.57 8.26 6.44
N TYR A 328 15.16 9.31 7.15
CA TYR A 328 14.28 10.34 6.62
C TYR A 328 15.01 11.68 6.52
N GLY A 329 15.22 12.11 5.29
CA GLY A 329 15.96 13.34 5.00
C GLY A 329 17.42 13.08 4.64
N SER A 330 18.00 14.05 3.91
CA SER A 330 19.28 13.86 3.22
C SER A 330 20.46 13.63 4.16
N GLY A 331 20.39 14.18 5.39
CA GLY A 331 21.45 14.05 6.40
C GLY A 331 21.62 12.62 6.93
N ASP A 332 20.52 11.85 7.02
CA ASP A 332 20.54 10.50 7.59
C ASP A 332 21.35 9.51 6.73
N THR A 333 21.50 9.80 5.44
CA THR A 333 22.31 8.97 4.51
C THR A 333 23.77 8.83 4.94
N LEU A 334 24.29 9.78 5.73
CA LEU A 334 25.65 9.74 6.28
C LEU A 334 25.86 8.60 7.28
N LEU A 335 24.79 8.10 7.91
CA LEU A 335 24.83 7.03 8.91
C LEU A 335 24.89 5.64 8.26
N TYR A 336 24.64 5.55 6.96
CA TYR A 336 24.40 4.30 6.25
C TYR A 336 25.52 3.26 6.42
N HIS A 337 26.76 3.63 6.12
CA HIS A 337 27.87 2.69 6.19
C HIS A 337 28.11 2.21 7.62
N GLN A 338 28.02 3.11 8.61
CA GLN A 338 28.17 2.74 10.02
C GLN A 338 27.14 1.70 10.46
N LEU A 339 25.86 1.90 10.13
CA LEU A 339 24.78 0.99 10.51
C LEU A 339 24.92 -0.36 9.79
N GLN A 340 25.18 -0.33 8.48
CA GLN A 340 25.37 -1.54 7.70
C GLN A 340 26.58 -2.34 8.20
N ASP A 341 27.72 -1.70 8.40
CA ASP A 341 28.96 -2.38 8.75
C ASP A 341 28.87 -3.00 10.14
N ARG A 342 28.15 -2.36 11.08
CA ARG A 342 27.83 -2.95 12.38
C ARG A 342 27.05 -4.25 12.22
N VAL A 343 25.96 -4.25 11.45
CA VAL A 343 25.15 -5.46 11.22
C VAL A 343 25.97 -6.55 10.51
N LYS A 344 26.75 -6.19 9.48
CA LYS A 344 27.59 -7.15 8.74
C LYS A 344 28.71 -7.75 9.60
N ALA A 345 29.24 -7.01 10.58
CA ALA A 345 30.26 -7.52 11.49
C ALA A 345 29.79 -8.71 12.34
N HIS A 346 28.47 -8.86 12.54
CA HIS A 346 27.85 -9.99 13.23
C HIS A 346 27.36 -11.10 12.28
N GLY A 347 27.72 -11.03 11.00
CA GLY A 347 27.25 -11.98 9.99
C GLY A 347 25.74 -11.91 9.77
N LYS A 348 25.17 -10.69 9.81
CA LYS A 348 23.74 -10.42 9.63
C LYS A 348 23.50 -9.59 8.38
N THR A 349 22.23 -9.51 7.97
CA THR A 349 21.83 -8.79 6.76
C THR A 349 21.12 -7.48 7.10
N PHE A 350 21.66 -6.36 6.61
CA PHE A 350 21.10 -5.03 6.81
C PHE A 350 20.10 -4.67 5.71
N ILE A 351 18.97 -4.07 6.09
CA ILE A 351 17.93 -3.55 5.21
C ILE A 351 17.63 -2.10 5.57
N LEU A 352 17.50 -1.20 4.59
CA LEU A 352 16.86 0.10 4.82
C LEU A 352 15.35 -0.11 4.78
N GLY A 353 14.76 -0.31 5.97
CA GLY A 353 13.33 -0.62 6.14
C GLY A 353 12.43 0.48 5.62
N GLU A 354 12.86 1.73 5.81
CA GLU A 354 12.28 2.91 5.20
C GLU A 354 13.38 3.92 4.90
N HIS A 355 13.33 4.56 3.73
CA HIS A 355 14.14 5.74 3.47
C HIS A 355 13.43 6.71 2.53
N GLY A 356 13.82 7.98 2.56
CA GLY A 356 13.32 8.97 1.63
C GLY A 356 13.23 10.36 2.22
N PHE A 357 12.31 11.16 1.70
CA PHE A 357 12.07 12.55 2.09
C PHE A 357 13.31 13.44 1.91
N TYR A 358 14.15 13.09 0.94
CA TYR A 358 15.32 13.88 0.60
C TYR A 358 14.92 15.19 -0.07
N ASP A 359 15.68 16.23 0.21
CA ASP A 359 15.43 17.59 -0.29
C ASP A 359 15.47 17.66 -1.82
N LYS A 360 16.17 16.72 -2.48
CA LYS A 360 16.36 16.67 -3.93
C LYS A 360 16.45 15.24 -4.45
N ALA A 361 15.93 15.01 -5.65
CA ALA A 361 16.03 13.72 -6.34
C ALA A 361 17.48 13.22 -6.53
N GLN A 362 18.45 14.13 -6.70
CA GLN A 362 19.87 13.76 -6.86
C GLN A 362 20.45 13.06 -5.63
N VAL A 363 19.87 13.26 -4.45
CA VAL A 363 20.30 12.55 -3.24
C VAL A 363 19.99 11.06 -3.38
N TYR A 364 18.81 10.68 -3.90
CA TYR A 364 18.47 9.28 -4.19
C TYR A 364 19.47 8.66 -5.17
N GLU A 365 19.79 9.36 -6.27
CA GLU A 365 20.76 8.89 -7.25
C GLU A 365 22.15 8.65 -6.62
N SER A 366 22.63 9.61 -5.82
CA SER A 366 23.92 9.49 -5.15
C SER A 366 23.93 8.37 -4.10
N PHE A 367 22.82 8.20 -3.39
CA PHE A 367 22.71 7.21 -2.33
C PHE A 367 22.64 5.79 -2.90
N TYR A 368 21.88 5.58 -3.99
CA TYR A 368 21.86 4.26 -4.65
C TYR A 368 23.22 3.85 -5.21
N LYS A 369 24.09 4.79 -5.59
CA LYS A 369 25.47 4.48 -6.03
C LYS A 369 26.38 3.98 -4.90
N THR A 370 26.09 4.32 -3.64
CA THR A 370 26.87 3.87 -2.47
C THR A 370 26.26 2.66 -1.77
N MET A 371 25.02 2.33 -2.10
CA MET A 371 24.23 1.33 -1.38
C MET A 371 24.62 -0.11 -1.73
N THR A 372 25.15 -0.83 -0.73
CA THR A 372 25.62 -2.23 -0.83
C THR A 372 24.80 -3.20 0.03
N CYS A 373 23.77 -2.72 0.72
CA CYS A 373 22.90 -3.51 1.58
C CYS A 373 21.93 -4.34 0.74
N ALA A 374 21.40 -5.40 1.37
CA ALA A 374 20.56 -6.35 0.67
C ALA A 374 19.21 -5.77 0.24
N GLY A 375 18.70 -4.74 0.91
CA GLY A 375 17.38 -4.19 0.63
C GLY A 375 17.28 -2.71 0.95
N SER A 376 16.48 -1.98 0.17
CA SER A 376 15.99 -0.66 0.54
C SER A 376 14.57 -0.43 0.07
N LEU A 377 13.79 0.28 0.88
CA LEU A 377 12.38 0.57 0.63
C LEU A 377 12.12 2.07 0.79
N VAL A 378 11.71 2.72 -0.30
CA VAL A 378 11.29 4.11 -0.24
C VAL A 378 9.93 4.23 0.46
N CYS A 379 9.77 5.21 1.35
CA CYS A 379 8.49 5.51 2.01
C CYS A 379 7.76 6.64 1.25
N SER A 380 6.56 6.45 0.70
CA SER A 380 5.85 5.18 0.45
C SER A 380 4.99 5.21 -0.82
N LEU A 381 4.67 4.05 -1.38
CA LEU A 381 3.85 3.88 -2.59
C LEU A 381 2.36 3.83 -2.25
N ARG A 382 1.50 4.36 -3.14
CA ARG A 382 0.04 4.16 -3.11
C ARG A 382 -0.47 3.63 -4.46
N PRO A 383 -1.56 2.84 -4.47
CA PRO A 383 -2.09 2.25 -5.69
C PRO A 383 -3.05 3.21 -6.39
N HIS A 384 -3.48 2.84 -7.59
CA HIS A 384 -4.68 3.37 -8.18
C HIS A 384 -5.90 3.16 -7.25
N SER A 385 -6.90 4.02 -7.40
CA SER A 385 -8.17 3.92 -6.69
C SER A 385 -9.19 3.10 -7.47
N GLU A 386 -10.05 2.34 -6.77
CA GLU A 386 -11.19 1.65 -7.39
C GLU A 386 -12.16 2.61 -8.09
N ASN A 387 -12.17 3.89 -7.71
CA ASN A 387 -13.03 4.94 -8.25
C ASN A 387 -12.32 5.80 -9.32
N GLY A 388 -11.16 5.35 -9.81
CA GLY A 388 -10.31 6.09 -10.75
C GLY A 388 -9.40 7.12 -10.09
N GLY A 389 -8.30 7.46 -10.77
CA GLY A 389 -7.20 8.22 -10.18
C GLY A 389 -6.36 7.38 -9.20
N PHE A 390 -5.60 8.06 -8.34
CA PHE A 390 -4.75 7.42 -7.32
C PHE A 390 -5.20 7.70 -5.90
N VAL A 391 -4.98 6.74 -5.01
CA VAL A 391 -4.99 7.02 -3.57
C VAL A 391 -3.78 7.88 -3.25
N THR A 392 -3.97 8.94 -2.48
CA THR A 392 -2.89 9.86 -2.07
C THR A 392 -2.76 9.88 -0.56
N HIS A 393 -1.54 10.00 -0.06
CA HIS A 393 -1.26 10.20 1.36
C HIS A 393 -0.21 11.30 1.53
N GLY A 394 -0.35 12.13 2.57
CA GLY A 394 0.60 13.19 2.89
C GLY A 394 1.37 12.85 4.15
N GLU A 395 2.70 12.95 4.08
CA GLU A 395 3.64 12.65 5.17
C GLU A 395 4.00 13.93 5.97
N GLY A 396 3.28 15.03 5.70
CA GLY A 396 3.60 16.38 6.19
C GLY A 396 4.68 17.07 5.36
N ASN A 397 5.00 18.33 5.68
CA ASN A 397 6.09 19.10 5.03
C ASN A 397 6.06 19.13 3.48
N ASN A 398 4.87 19.08 2.87
CA ASN A 398 4.66 18.99 1.42
C ASN A 398 5.29 17.75 0.76
N ILE A 399 5.40 16.66 1.52
CA ILE A 399 5.82 15.34 1.07
C ILE A 399 4.58 14.48 0.90
N TYR A 400 4.53 13.75 -0.21
CA TYR A 400 3.39 12.89 -0.52
C TYR A 400 3.83 11.50 -0.97
N SER A 401 2.89 10.56 -0.93
CA SER A 401 3.07 9.23 -1.46
C SER A 401 3.46 9.25 -2.94
N TYR A 402 4.23 8.24 -3.34
CA TYR A 402 4.66 8.01 -4.72
C TYR A 402 3.68 7.10 -5.47
N HIS A 403 3.67 7.23 -6.80
CA HIS A 403 2.81 6.45 -7.70
C HIS A 403 3.61 6.02 -8.92
N ALA A 404 3.53 4.74 -9.31
CA ALA A 404 4.16 4.29 -10.55
C ALA A 404 3.25 4.60 -11.75
N PRO A 405 3.80 5.00 -12.92
CA PRO A 405 5.23 5.03 -13.28
C PRO A 405 5.96 6.33 -12.87
N GLY A 406 5.29 7.23 -12.17
CA GLY A 406 5.81 8.53 -11.76
C GLY A 406 5.46 9.63 -12.77
N PHE A 407 4.94 10.74 -12.25
CA PHE A 407 4.45 11.87 -13.05
C PHE A 407 5.32 13.12 -12.87
N LYS A 408 5.80 13.71 -13.97
CA LYS A 408 6.62 14.94 -13.91
C LYS A 408 5.80 16.20 -13.68
N ASN A 409 4.57 16.21 -14.20
CA ASN A 409 3.65 17.33 -14.11
C ASN A 409 2.53 16.96 -13.15
N GLN A 410 2.45 17.68 -12.03
CA GLN A 410 1.43 17.40 -11.03
C GLN A 410 0.11 18.08 -11.35
N THR A 411 -0.99 17.32 -11.26
CA THR A 411 -2.36 17.84 -11.43
C THR A 411 -3.01 18.22 -10.10
N SER A 412 -2.42 17.82 -8.97
CA SER A 412 -2.86 18.16 -7.61
C SER A 412 -1.64 18.37 -6.71
N THR A 413 -1.81 19.19 -5.66
CA THR A 413 -0.80 19.37 -4.62
C THR A 413 -0.59 18.11 -3.77
N LYS A 414 -1.41 17.06 -3.93
CA LYS A 414 -1.30 15.80 -3.19
C LYS A 414 -0.40 14.74 -3.83
N PHE A 415 0.37 15.13 -4.85
CA PHE A 415 1.36 14.29 -5.50
C PHE A 415 2.75 14.89 -5.26
N ASP A 416 3.74 14.01 -5.05
CA ASP A 416 5.08 14.44 -4.70
C ASP A 416 5.82 15.03 -5.91
N THR A 417 6.46 16.18 -5.76
CA THR A 417 7.13 16.86 -6.88
C THR A 417 8.35 16.10 -7.41
N HIS A 418 8.87 15.13 -6.66
CA HIS A 418 10.01 14.31 -7.07
C HIS A 418 9.61 12.89 -7.51
N GLU A 419 8.31 12.54 -7.55
CA GLU A 419 7.88 11.15 -7.75
C GLU A 419 8.43 10.51 -9.03
N ALA A 420 8.49 11.25 -10.14
CA ALA A 420 8.96 10.71 -11.42
C ALA A 420 10.43 10.29 -11.35
N ASP A 421 11.25 11.12 -10.69
CA ASP A 421 12.66 10.83 -10.53
C ASP A 421 12.87 9.72 -9.49
N VAL A 422 12.14 9.73 -8.36
CA VAL A 422 12.26 8.71 -7.32
C VAL A 422 11.84 7.33 -7.83
N ILE A 423 10.73 7.23 -8.55
CA ILE A 423 10.28 5.97 -9.18
C ILE A 423 11.32 5.50 -10.20
N SER A 424 11.78 6.39 -11.10
CA SER A 424 12.78 6.01 -12.12
C SER A 424 14.10 5.56 -11.50
N LEU A 425 14.65 6.32 -10.54
CA LEU A 425 15.92 6.00 -9.90
C LEU A 425 15.84 4.68 -9.12
N THR A 426 14.72 4.41 -8.44
CA THR A 426 14.51 3.16 -7.72
C THR A 426 14.37 1.98 -8.68
N TYR A 427 13.65 2.18 -9.79
CA TYR A 427 13.52 1.20 -10.85
C TYR A 427 14.85 0.88 -11.53
N ASP A 428 15.65 1.91 -11.86
CA ASP A 428 16.92 1.77 -12.58
C ASP A 428 18.04 1.19 -11.70
N ALA A 429 17.85 1.12 -10.38
CA ALA A 429 18.85 0.59 -9.45
C ALA A 429 19.11 -0.92 -9.63
N ARG A 430 18.12 -1.67 -10.13
CA ARG A 430 18.27 -3.03 -10.64
C ARG A 430 17.32 -3.10 -11.84
N THR A 431 17.82 -3.25 -13.06
CA THR A 431 17.17 -2.89 -14.34
C THR A 431 16.38 -4.03 -15.03
N PRO A 432 15.17 -4.42 -14.56
CA PRO A 432 14.33 -5.35 -15.33
C PRO A 432 13.78 -4.65 -16.59
N PRO A 433 13.20 -5.42 -17.52
CA PRO A 433 12.38 -4.87 -18.59
C PRO A 433 11.15 -4.16 -18.03
N LYS A 434 10.81 -2.98 -18.58
CA LYS A 434 9.60 -2.26 -18.16
C LYS A 434 8.36 -3.10 -18.42
N PRO A 435 7.43 -3.19 -17.45
CA PRO A 435 6.21 -3.97 -17.63
C PRO A 435 5.35 -3.32 -18.71
N VAL A 436 4.55 -4.15 -19.38
CA VAL A 436 3.48 -3.67 -20.26
C VAL A 436 2.23 -3.57 -19.40
N PRO A 437 1.63 -2.37 -19.24
CA PRO A 437 0.41 -2.22 -18.47
C PRO A 437 -0.73 -3.09 -19.02
N SER A 438 -1.53 -3.67 -18.12
CA SER A 438 -2.77 -4.37 -18.48
C SER A 438 -3.79 -3.41 -19.08
N SER A 439 -4.86 -3.91 -19.71
CA SER A 439 -6.01 -3.07 -20.08
C SER A 439 -6.66 -2.43 -18.85
N PRO A 440 -7.17 -1.19 -18.95
CA PRO A 440 -7.85 -0.53 -17.86
C PRO A 440 -9.31 -0.99 -17.78
N ASP A 441 -9.90 -0.92 -16.59
CA ASP A 441 -11.33 -1.22 -16.38
C ASP A 441 -12.12 0.10 -16.37
N ALA A 442 -12.71 0.43 -17.52
CA ALA A 442 -13.42 1.69 -17.75
C ALA A 442 -14.91 1.58 -17.44
N PHE A 443 -15.49 2.64 -16.86
CA PHE A 443 -16.89 2.69 -16.45
C PHE A 443 -17.48 4.09 -16.63
N LEU A 444 -18.80 4.15 -16.77
CA LEU A 444 -19.53 5.41 -16.88
C LEU A 444 -19.78 6.00 -15.49
N VAL A 445 -19.67 7.33 -15.41
CA VAL A 445 -19.89 8.12 -14.19
C VAL A 445 -20.69 9.37 -14.52
N THR A 446 -21.22 10.06 -13.51
CA THR A 446 -21.79 11.39 -13.66
C THR A 446 -21.20 12.34 -12.63
N ASN A 447 -21.01 13.60 -13.00
CA ASN A 447 -20.67 14.68 -12.08
C ASN A 447 -21.90 15.48 -11.61
N GLY A 448 -23.11 14.93 -11.82
CA GLY A 448 -24.39 15.57 -11.52
C GLY A 448 -24.99 16.40 -12.66
N THR A 449 -24.18 16.83 -13.64
CA THR A 449 -24.66 17.61 -14.80
C THR A 449 -24.39 16.94 -16.13
N HIS A 450 -23.32 16.15 -16.23
CA HIS A 450 -22.91 15.45 -17.44
C HIS A 450 -22.59 14.00 -17.14
N ALA A 451 -22.86 13.11 -18.10
CA ALA A 451 -22.28 11.78 -18.11
C ALA A 451 -20.82 11.87 -18.56
N GLY A 452 -19.99 10.98 -18.03
CA GLY A 452 -18.57 10.91 -18.35
C GLY A 452 -18.01 9.50 -18.25
N LEU A 453 -16.75 9.38 -18.63
CA LEU A 453 -15.95 8.18 -18.52
C LEU A 453 -14.97 8.35 -17.35
N SER A 454 -14.84 7.29 -16.56
CA SER A 454 -13.73 7.09 -15.64
C SER A 454 -13.19 5.68 -15.83
N TRP A 455 -12.06 5.36 -15.22
CA TRP A 455 -11.51 4.02 -15.24
C TRP A 455 -10.65 3.75 -14.02
N ARG A 456 -10.58 2.48 -13.67
CA ARG A 456 -9.52 1.94 -12.82
C ARG A 456 -8.23 1.92 -13.63
N GLY A 457 -7.20 2.58 -13.11
CA GLY A 457 -5.90 2.64 -13.77
C GLY A 457 -5.21 1.29 -13.85
N SER A 458 -4.09 1.25 -14.55
CA SER A 458 -3.29 0.04 -14.73
C SER A 458 -1.86 0.32 -14.28
N ALA A 459 -1.27 -0.62 -13.53
CA ALA A 459 0.10 -0.50 -13.05
C ALA A 459 1.06 -0.11 -14.21
N TRP A 460 1.88 0.91 -13.97
CA TRP A 460 2.85 1.48 -14.93
C TRP A 460 2.26 2.15 -16.18
N ALA A 461 0.95 2.37 -16.27
CA ALA A 461 0.37 3.17 -17.34
C ALA A 461 0.72 4.65 -17.14
N GLN A 462 1.37 5.27 -18.13
CA GLN A 462 1.70 6.70 -18.07
C GLN A 462 0.62 7.59 -18.69
N ARG A 463 -0.11 7.05 -19.68
CA ARG A 463 -1.17 7.75 -20.41
C ARG A 463 -2.12 6.78 -21.10
N TYR A 464 -3.32 7.28 -21.36
CA TYR A 464 -4.42 6.59 -22.02
C TYR A 464 -4.84 7.35 -23.29
N GLU A 465 -5.14 6.59 -24.32
CA GLU A 465 -5.86 7.04 -25.51
C GLU A 465 -7.32 6.65 -25.39
N ILE A 466 -8.23 7.58 -25.70
CA ILE A 466 -9.66 7.33 -25.76
C ILE A 466 -10.09 7.30 -27.22
N PHE A 467 -10.85 6.26 -27.57
CA PHE A 467 -11.49 6.12 -28.86
C PHE A 467 -13.01 6.10 -28.71
N GLY A 468 -13.69 6.85 -29.58
CA GLY A 468 -15.14 6.89 -29.67
C GLY A 468 -15.64 6.35 -31.00
N ALA A 469 -16.79 5.66 -30.97
CA ALA A 469 -17.41 5.09 -32.16
C ALA A 469 -18.93 5.29 -32.16
N VAL A 470 -19.49 5.45 -33.37
CA VAL A 470 -20.93 5.29 -33.61
C VAL A 470 -21.18 3.82 -33.87
N VAL A 471 -22.10 3.19 -33.12
CA VAL A 471 -22.35 1.73 -33.15
C VAL A 471 -22.57 1.19 -34.57
N GLN A 472 -23.20 1.98 -35.45
CA GLN A 472 -23.49 1.57 -36.83
C GLN A 472 -22.25 1.52 -37.75
N SER A 473 -21.17 2.24 -37.45
CA SER A 473 -20.01 2.34 -38.35
C SER A 473 -18.89 1.36 -38.00
N SER A 474 -18.89 0.79 -36.78
CA SER A 474 -17.82 -0.07 -36.25
C SER A 474 -16.40 0.54 -36.37
N ARG A 475 -16.28 1.84 -36.62
CA ARG A 475 -15.00 2.55 -36.75
C ARG A 475 -14.75 3.38 -35.49
N PHE A 476 -13.70 3.00 -34.77
CA PHE A 476 -13.17 3.76 -33.65
C PHE A 476 -12.36 4.95 -34.16
N ASN A 477 -12.72 6.15 -33.71
CA ASN A 477 -11.99 7.38 -33.95
C ASN A 477 -11.25 7.77 -32.68
N LEU A 478 -9.99 8.15 -32.80
CA LEU A 478 -9.22 8.68 -31.67
C LEU A 478 -9.84 10.01 -31.25
N ILE A 479 -10.39 10.07 -30.03
CA ILE A 479 -10.99 11.29 -29.48
C ILE A 479 -10.08 11.99 -28.48
N SER A 480 -9.16 11.27 -27.83
CA SER A 480 -8.07 11.87 -27.06
C SER A 480 -6.83 10.99 -27.08
N GLN A 481 -5.65 11.60 -27.24
CA GLN A 481 -4.40 10.87 -27.47
C GLN A 481 -3.54 10.66 -26.21
N SER A 482 -3.74 11.46 -25.16
CA SER A 482 -2.88 11.42 -23.99
C SER A 482 -3.58 11.99 -22.77
N ILE A 483 -4.37 11.16 -22.11
CA ILE A 483 -4.93 11.49 -20.79
C ILE A 483 -4.15 10.74 -19.72
N GLN A 484 -3.79 11.45 -18.66
CA GLN A 484 -3.19 10.87 -17.47
C GLN A 484 -4.27 10.69 -16.41
N ASP A 485 -4.08 9.71 -15.54
CA ASP A 485 -4.92 9.44 -14.38
C ASP A 485 -4.24 9.88 -13.07
N ASN A 486 -3.20 10.72 -13.13
CA ASN A 486 -2.48 11.27 -11.98
C ASN A 486 -3.27 12.35 -11.23
N VAL A 487 -4.54 12.06 -10.95
CA VAL A 487 -5.47 12.85 -10.16
C VAL A 487 -5.83 12.07 -8.89
N GLU A 488 -6.38 12.76 -7.89
CA GLU A 488 -6.82 12.12 -6.66
C GLU A 488 -7.95 11.10 -6.90
N ALA A 489 -8.08 10.16 -5.98
CA ALA A 489 -9.11 9.13 -5.96
C ALA A 489 -10.52 9.72 -6.23
N GLY A 490 -11.20 9.17 -7.23
CA GLY A 490 -12.54 9.60 -7.64
C GLY A 490 -12.60 10.91 -8.43
N LYS A 491 -11.46 11.55 -8.75
CA LYS A 491 -11.42 12.80 -9.52
C LYS A 491 -11.20 12.60 -11.01
N LEU A 492 -10.87 11.38 -11.44
CA LEU A 492 -10.73 11.05 -12.85
C LEU A 492 -12.09 11.08 -13.54
N PHE A 493 -12.31 12.07 -14.39
CA PHE A 493 -13.55 12.27 -15.11
C PHE A 493 -13.29 12.85 -16.49
N VAL A 494 -13.73 12.15 -17.52
CA VAL A 494 -13.70 12.62 -18.91
C VAL A 494 -15.14 12.84 -19.37
N PRO A 495 -15.57 14.09 -19.64
CA PRO A 495 -16.93 14.35 -20.07
C PRO A 495 -17.20 13.67 -21.42
N LEU A 496 -18.35 13.02 -21.56
CA LEU A 496 -18.80 12.43 -22.82
C LEU A 496 -19.89 13.30 -23.43
N ASP A 497 -19.81 13.52 -24.74
CA ASP A 497 -20.91 14.09 -25.53
C ASP A 497 -21.66 12.93 -26.22
N PRO A 498 -22.83 12.50 -25.70
CA PRO A 498 -23.55 11.37 -26.28
C PRO A 498 -24.08 11.67 -27.69
N THR A 499 -24.13 12.94 -28.09
CA THR A 499 -24.63 13.36 -29.40
C THR A 499 -23.54 13.35 -30.48
N ASP A 500 -22.27 13.37 -30.07
CA ASP A 500 -21.12 13.29 -30.97
C ASP A 500 -19.99 12.43 -30.36
N PRO A 501 -20.13 11.09 -30.36
CA PRO A 501 -19.13 10.17 -29.79
C PRO A 501 -17.75 10.27 -30.42
N THR A 502 -17.64 10.86 -31.61
CA THR A 502 -16.39 10.92 -32.38
C THR A 502 -15.68 12.25 -32.23
N LYS A 503 -16.27 13.19 -31.51
CA LYS A 503 -15.70 14.51 -31.27
C LYS A 503 -14.41 14.41 -30.45
N PRO A 504 -13.31 15.02 -30.91
CA PRO A 504 -12.12 15.14 -30.10
C PRO A 504 -12.42 15.87 -28.78
N ILE A 505 -11.96 15.31 -27.68
CA ILE A 505 -12.06 15.89 -26.35
C ILE A 505 -10.71 16.51 -26.01
N GLN A 506 -10.69 17.83 -25.81
CA GLN A 506 -9.55 18.52 -25.23
C GLN A 506 -9.77 18.60 -23.72
N ILE A 507 -8.97 17.84 -22.96
CA ILE A 507 -8.94 17.96 -21.51
C ILE A 507 -7.83 18.95 -21.17
N THR A 508 -8.21 20.14 -20.73
CA THR A 508 -7.27 21.07 -20.12
C THR A 508 -6.94 20.52 -18.73
N LEU A 509 -5.80 19.85 -18.61
CA LEU A 509 -5.24 19.54 -17.30
C LEU A 509 -4.91 20.87 -16.58
N PRO A 510 -4.94 20.91 -15.23
CA PRO A 510 -4.48 22.06 -14.49
C PRO A 510 -3.07 22.46 -14.97
N GLU A 511 -2.81 23.76 -15.07
CA GLU A 511 -1.45 24.26 -15.34
C GLU A 511 -0.49 23.64 -14.31
N PRO A 512 0.66 23.08 -14.74
CA PRO A 512 1.62 22.49 -13.82
C PRO A 512 1.97 23.49 -12.71
N ILE A 513 1.93 23.05 -11.46
CA ILE A 513 2.37 23.88 -10.35
C ILE A 513 3.88 24.12 -10.53
N LEU A 514 4.23 25.31 -11.03
CA LEU A 514 5.62 25.72 -11.17
C LEU A 514 6.24 25.80 -9.78
N ASN A 515 7.41 25.16 -9.57
CA ASN A 515 8.18 25.15 -8.32
C ASN A 515 8.14 26.51 -7.59
N ALA A 516 7.23 26.65 -6.62
CA ALA A 516 7.21 27.80 -5.75
C ALA A 516 8.39 27.68 -4.81
N ARG A 517 9.38 28.57 -4.96
CA ARG A 517 10.48 28.72 -3.99
C ARG A 517 9.87 28.91 -2.60
N ILE A 518 10.09 27.93 -1.72
CA ILE A 518 9.62 27.92 -0.35
C ILE A 518 10.20 29.15 0.39
N ARG A 519 9.33 30.09 0.77
CA ARG A 519 9.57 30.96 1.92
C ARG A 519 8.72 30.43 3.06
N ALA A 520 9.39 29.98 4.12
CA ALA A 520 8.77 29.58 5.36
C ALA A 520 7.99 30.76 5.98
N GLY A 521 6.74 30.50 6.36
CA GLY A 521 5.89 31.42 7.09
C GLY A 521 4.69 30.66 7.66
N LEU A 522 4.70 30.47 8.98
CA LEU A 522 3.65 29.82 9.77
C LEU A 522 2.34 30.64 9.76
N THR A 523 1.18 29.97 9.61
CA THR A 523 -0.06 30.19 10.38
C THR A 523 -1.16 29.20 9.97
N PRO A 524 -2.17 28.90 10.84
CA PRO A 524 -3.00 27.70 10.79
C PRO A 524 -4.27 27.82 9.94
N SER A 525 -4.74 26.66 9.48
CA SER A 525 -5.87 26.39 8.60
C SER A 525 -7.24 26.63 9.25
N GLY A 526 -8.15 27.22 8.47
CA GLY A 526 -9.60 27.24 8.72
C GLY A 526 -10.32 26.20 7.87
N VAL A 527 -11.31 25.55 8.46
CA VAL A 527 -12.17 24.51 7.88
C VAL A 527 -13.31 25.14 7.08
N HIS A 528 -13.58 24.66 5.87
CA HIS A 528 -14.87 24.86 5.21
C HIS A 528 -15.50 23.50 4.88
N GLN A 529 -16.67 23.26 5.46
CA GLN A 529 -17.63 22.24 5.06
C GLN A 529 -18.49 22.81 3.93
N ASP A 530 -18.65 22.06 2.83
CA ASP A 530 -19.69 22.34 1.84
C ASP A 530 -20.63 21.13 1.70
N HIS A 531 -21.91 21.41 1.88
CA HIS A 531 -23.04 20.54 1.58
C HIS A 531 -23.43 20.67 0.11
N HIS A 532 -23.74 19.56 -0.57
CA HIS A 532 -24.43 19.58 -1.87
C HIS A 532 -25.74 18.78 -1.84
N PRO A 533 -26.81 19.27 -2.50
CA PRO A 533 -28.14 18.67 -2.50
C PRO A 533 -28.29 17.56 -3.55
N ARG A 534 -29.27 16.68 -3.33
CA ARG A 534 -29.65 15.56 -4.21
C ARG A 534 -30.52 16.06 -5.37
N CYS A 535 -30.26 15.54 -6.58
CA CYS A 535 -31.22 15.54 -7.68
C CYS A 535 -31.02 14.26 -8.52
N SER A 536 -32.09 13.53 -8.80
CA SER A 536 -32.10 12.35 -9.66
C SER A 536 -32.51 12.77 -11.08
N ILE A 537 -31.68 12.46 -12.08
CA ILE A 537 -32.02 12.62 -13.51
C ILE A 537 -31.87 11.24 -14.16
N ASP A 538 -32.97 10.72 -14.72
CA ASP A 538 -32.94 9.57 -15.64
C ASP A 538 -32.37 10.02 -16.99
N VAL A 539 -31.23 9.48 -17.40
CA VAL A 539 -30.63 9.72 -18.72
C VAL A 539 -30.68 8.43 -19.53
N THR A 540 -31.45 8.45 -20.62
CA THR A 540 -31.44 7.42 -21.67
C THR A 540 -30.26 7.63 -22.62
N PHE A 541 -29.38 6.64 -22.75
CA PHE A 541 -28.26 6.65 -23.70
C PHE A 541 -28.66 6.06 -25.06
N PRO A 542 -28.41 6.72 -26.20
CA PRO A 542 -28.42 6.07 -27.50
C PRO A 542 -27.13 5.26 -27.73
N ASN A 543 -27.26 4.16 -28.49
CA ASN A 543 -26.22 3.20 -28.89
C ASN A 543 -24.80 3.78 -29.09
N MET A 544 -23.91 3.57 -28.12
CA MET A 544 -22.52 4.03 -28.14
C MET A 544 -21.54 2.91 -27.77
N SER A 545 -20.32 2.94 -28.32
CA SER A 545 -19.21 2.06 -27.92
C SER A 545 -17.94 2.89 -27.74
N LEU A 546 -17.26 2.71 -26.60
CA LEU A 546 -16.02 3.40 -26.22
C LEU A 546 -14.90 2.37 -26.06
N ALA A 547 -13.70 2.73 -26.49
CA ALA A 547 -12.51 1.92 -26.28
C ALA A 547 -11.39 2.75 -25.65
N LEU A 548 -10.72 2.19 -24.64
CA LEU A 548 -9.56 2.80 -23.99
C LEU A 548 -8.31 1.99 -24.36
N LYS A 549 -7.25 2.69 -24.76
CA LYS A 549 -5.95 2.11 -25.14
C LYS A 549 -4.84 2.72 -24.29
N ILE A 550 -3.83 1.93 -23.95
CA ILE A 550 -2.77 2.33 -23.02
C ILE A 550 -1.43 2.45 -23.72
N HIS A 551 -0.61 3.37 -23.24
CA HIS A 551 0.83 3.41 -23.51
C HIS A 551 1.63 3.37 -22.21
N SER A 552 2.67 2.52 -22.22
CA SER A 552 3.75 2.47 -21.23
C SER A 552 4.66 3.69 -21.31
#